data_AF-A0A6S7KNK1-F1
#
_entry.id   AF-A0A6S7KNK1-F1
#
_cell.length_a   1.000
_cell.length_b   1.000
_cell.length_c   1.000
_cell.angle_alpha   90.00
_cell.angle_beta   90.00
_cell.angle_gamma   90.00
#
_symmetry.space_group_name_H-M   'P 1'
#
loop_
_entity.id
_entity.type
_entity.pdbx_description
1 polymer ?
#
loop_
_entity_poly.entity_id
_entity_poly.type
_entity_poly.pdbx_seq_one_letter_code
_entity_poly.pdbx_strand_id
1 'polypeptide(L)'
;LSSIKSVDGDLTLLHFLEEMISVYYPEVAGFEMEINHVEAAAKMSREDIQKAIKDMETNLSKLKPELESCGDSNDPEDKFKEVMSEFYNKATEQCGKLVEMFDNMTNKFKDLAEYYCFELENTEMNTFFCSLSSFLQEYKTAKKENIKRKEREKKETQAKERA
;
A
#
# COMPACT_ATOMS: atom_id res chain seq x y z
N LEU A 1 -19.46 4.52 -6.17
CA LEU A 1 -20.26 5.37 -5.25
C LEU A 1 -20.35 6.82 -5.72
N SER A 2 -19.33 7.30 -6.43
CA SER A 2 -19.29 8.59 -7.12
C SER A 2 -20.24 8.72 -8.33
N SER A 3 -20.69 7.61 -8.93
CA SER A 3 -21.52 7.59 -10.14
C SER A 3 -23.02 7.83 -9.92
N ILE A 4 -23.55 7.47 -8.75
CA ILE A 4 -24.97 7.65 -8.41
C ILE A 4 -25.14 9.07 -7.88
N LYS A 5 -25.98 9.87 -8.53
CA LYS A 5 -26.19 11.28 -8.21
C LYS A 5 -27.57 11.54 -7.59
N SER A 6 -27.67 12.63 -6.83
CA SER A 6 -28.94 13.20 -6.37
C SER A 6 -29.79 13.72 -7.54
N VAL A 7 -31.07 14.01 -7.28
CA VAL A 7 -32.04 14.47 -8.29
C VAL A 7 -31.62 15.80 -8.94
N ASP A 8 -31.02 16.70 -8.17
CA ASP A 8 -30.45 17.96 -8.64
C ASP A 8 -29.09 17.79 -9.35
N GLY A 9 -28.47 16.61 -9.27
CA GLY A 9 -27.18 16.30 -9.88
C GLY A 9 -25.97 16.85 -9.13
N ASP A 10 -26.19 17.57 -8.03
CA ASP A 10 -25.16 18.31 -7.29
C ASP A 10 -24.34 17.41 -6.35
N LEU A 11 -24.93 16.32 -5.85
CA LEU A 11 -24.30 15.41 -4.89
C LEU A 11 -24.27 13.99 -5.43
N THR A 12 -23.36 13.19 -4.87
CA THR A 12 -23.25 11.76 -5.16
C THR A 12 -23.62 10.93 -3.93
N LEU A 13 -23.90 9.64 -4.10
CA LEU A 13 -24.11 8.74 -2.96
C LEU A 13 -22.91 8.75 -2.00
N LEU A 14 -21.69 8.95 -2.51
CA LEU A 14 -20.49 9.08 -1.67
C LEU A 14 -20.53 10.32 -0.76
N HIS A 15 -21.05 11.45 -1.26
CA HIS A 15 -21.26 12.64 -0.43
C HIS A 15 -22.24 12.36 0.70
N PHE A 16 -23.34 11.66 0.39
CA PHE A 16 -24.32 11.31 1.40
C PHE A 16 -23.74 10.37 2.46
N LEU A 17 -22.96 9.35 2.05
CA LEU A 17 -22.32 8.42 2.97
C LEU A 17 -21.27 9.10 3.86
N GLU A 18 -20.44 9.98 3.30
CA GLU A 18 -19.46 10.74 4.08
C GLU A 18 -20.17 11.62 5.12
N GLU A 19 -21.24 12.30 4.73
CA GLU A 19 -22.01 13.14 5.65
C GLU A 19 -22.67 12.31 6.76
N MET A 20 -23.23 11.15 6.42
CA MET A 20 -23.79 10.21 7.38
C MET A 20 -22.72 9.74 8.40
N ILE A 21 -21.53 9.38 7.93
CA ILE A 21 -20.41 9.00 8.79
C ILE A 21 -20.04 10.17 9.71
N SER A 22 -19.81 11.35 9.15
CA SER A 22 -19.38 12.53 9.90
C SER A 22 -20.40 13.00 10.96
N VAL A 23 -21.70 12.76 10.75
CA VAL A 23 -22.76 13.19 11.68
C VAL A 23 -23.13 12.10 12.69
N TYR A 24 -23.31 10.87 12.23
CA TYR A 24 -23.88 9.79 13.04
C TYR A 24 -22.85 8.78 13.54
N TYR A 25 -21.69 8.69 12.89
CA TYR A 25 -20.61 7.74 13.23
C TYR A 25 -19.25 8.44 13.31
N PRO A 26 -19.09 9.48 14.15
CA PRO A 26 -17.85 10.23 14.26
C PRO A 26 -16.65 9.38 14.71
N GLU A 27 -16.90 8.23 15.34
CA GLU A 27 -15.88 7.27 15.76
C GLU A 27 -15.17 6.55 14.60
N VAL A 28 -15.83 6.42 13.44
CA VAL A 28 -15.19 5.87 12.23
C VAL A 28 -14.79 6.97 11.24
N ALA A 29 -15.13 8.23 11.53
CA ALA A 29 -14.67 9.35 10.73
C ALA A 29 -13.14 9.47 10.86
N GLY A 30 -12.44 9.53 9.73
CA GLY A 30 -10.97 9.57 9.71
C GLY A 30 -10.30 8.23 9.40
N PHE A 31 -11.07 7.15 9.15
CA PHE A 31 -10.51 5.86 8.72
C PHE A 31 -9.55 6.00 7.53
N GLU A 32 -9.76 7.00 6.66
CA GLU A 32 -8.90 7.27 5.51
C GLU A 32 -7.44 7.62 5.88
N MET A 33 -7.19 7.98 7.15
CA MET A 33 -5.85 8.22 7.71
C MET A 33 -5.22 6.95 8.27
N GLU A 34 -6.03 6.00 8.76
CA GLU A 34 -5.55 4.73 9.34
C GLU A 34 -5.02 3.77 8.27
N ILE A 35 -5.53 3.88 7.04
CA ILE A 35 -5.10 3.07 5.89
C ILE A 35 -4.28 3.85 4.86
N ASN A 36 -3.44 4.77 5.34
CA ASN A 36 -2.60 5.64 4.50
C ASN A 36 -1.58 4.89 3.61
N HIS A 37 -1.19 3.66 3.95
CA HIS A 37 -0.26 2.83 3.16
C HIS A 37 -0.87 2.31 1.85
N VAL A 38 -2.20 2.35 1.70
CA VAL A 38 -2.89 1.88 0.49
C VAL A 38 -2.39 2.57 -0.76
N GLU A 39 -2.11 3.87 -0.71
CA GLU A 39 -1.61 4.61 -1.87
C GLU A 39 -0.21 4.15 -2.29
N ALA A 40 0.64 3.79 -1.32
CA ALA A 40 1.96 3.25 -1.60
C ALA A 40 1.85 1.82 -2.16
N ALA A 41 1.01 0.98 -1.56
CA ALA A 41 0.76 -0.39 -2.01
C ALA A 41 0.21 -0.44 -3.45
N ALA A 42 -0.64 0.51 -3.82
CA ALA A 42 -1.16 0.65 -5.19
C ALA A 42 -0.08 0.93 -6.24
N LYS A 43 1.10 1.42 -5.84
CA LYS A 43 2.23 1.69 -6.74
C LYS A 43 3.22 0.53 -6.81
N MET A 44 3.01 -0.53 -6.03
CA MET A 44 3.91 -1.68 -5.97
C MET A 44 3.37 -2.85 -6.79
N SER A 45 4.28 -3.55 -7.46
CA SER A 45 4.01 -4.77 -8.22
C SER A 45 4.54 -5.97 -7.45
N ARG A 46 3.68 -6.96 -7.19
CA ARG A 46 4.08 -8.20 -6.49
C ARG A 46 5.10 -8.97 -7.32
N GLU A 47 4.91 -8.97 -8.63
CA GLU A 47 5.74 -9.64 -9.62
C GLU A 47 7.15 -9.03 -9.65
N ASP A 48 7.25 -7.71 -9.57
CA ASP A 48 8.54 -7.02 -9.51
C ASP A 48 9.27 -7.30 -8.20
N ILE A 49 8.56 -7.31 -7.06
CA ILE A 49 9.14 -7.67 -5.76
C ILE A 49 9.64 -9.12 -5.80
N GLN A 50 8.83 -10.05 -6.32
CA GLN A 50 9.19 -11.46 -6.42
C GLN A 50 10.42 -11.65 -7.31
N LYS A 51 10.47 -10.95 -8.44
CA LYS A 51 11.61 -10.99 -9.36
C LYS A 51 12.88 -10.47 -8.67
N ALA A 52 12.81 -9.33 -7.99
CA ALA A 52 13.95 -8.76 -7.28
C ALA A 52 14.49 -9.72 -6.21
N ILE A 53 13.62 -10.38 -5.45
CA ILE A 53 14.02 -11.38 -4.45
C ILE A 53 14.72 -12.57 -5.13
N LYS A 54 14.13 -13.12 -6.19
CA LYS A 54 14.73 -14.24 -6.95
C LYS A 54 16.10 -13.89 -7.55
N ASP A 55 16.25 -12.66 -8.05
CA ASP A 55 17.52 -12.18 -8.58
C ASP A 55 18.58 -12.11 -7.46
N MET A 56 18.21 -11.67 -6.25
CA MET A 56 19.10 -11.69 -5.08
C MET A 56 19.49 -13.11 -4.67
N GLU A 57 18.52 -14.03 -4.56
CA GLU A 57 18.79 -15.44 -4.25
C GLU A 57 19.73 -16.07 -5.29
N THR A 58 19.47 -15.82 -6.57
CA THR A 58 20.28 -16.33 -7.68
C THR A 58 21.72 -15.79 -7.59
N ASN A 59 21.90 -14.50 -7.35
CA ASN A 59 23.23 -13.90 -7.25
C ASN A 59 24.00 -14.43 -6.04
N LEU A 60 23.34 -14.62 -4.89
CA LEU A 60 23.96 -15.24 -3.72
C LEU A 60 24.33 -16.70 -3.97
N SER A 61 23.48 -17.46 -4.67
CA SER A 61 23.77 -18.86 -5.02
C SER A 61 25.01 -19.02 -5.90
N LYS A 62 25.29 -18.03 -6.77
CA LYS A 62 26.50 -17.98 -7.61
C LYS A 62 27.72 -17.50 -6.84
N LEU A 63 27.55 -16.54 -5.93
CA LEU A 63 28.65 -16.01 -5.13
C LEU A 63 29.25 -17.06 -4.18
N LYS A 64 28.41 -17.94 -3.61
CA LYS A 64 28.88 -18.98 -2.68
C LYS A 64 30.00 -19.87 -3.23
N PRO A 65 29.84 -20.58 -4.37
CA PRO A 65 30.90 -21.42 -4.92
C PRO A 65 32.12 -20.61 -5.38
N GLU A 66 31.94 -19.37 -5.84
CA GLU A 66 33.06 -18.49 -6.20
C GLU A 66 33.93 -18.16 -4.97
N LEU A 67 33.30 -17.92 -3.81
CA LEU A 67 34.02 -17.70 -2.55
C LEU A 67 34.67 -18.98 -2.01
N GLU A 68 33.99 -20.12 -2.13
CA GLU A 68 34.54 -21.43 -1.72
C GLU A 68 35.72 -21.86 -2.60
N SER A 69 35.68 -21.54 -3.90
CA SER A 69 36.77 -21.79 -4.85
C SER A 69 37.90 -20.75 -4.74
N CYS A 70 37.71 -19.66 -3.99
CA CYS A 70 38.73 -18.65 -3.79
C CYS A 70 39.81 -19.20 -2.85
N GLY A 71 40.96 -19.53 -3.43
CA GLY A 71 42.17 -19.90 -2.69
C GLY A 71 42.67 -18.75 -1.82
N ASP A 72 43.57 -19.06 -0.90
CA ASP A 72 44.19 -18.02 -0.07
C ASP A 72 45.15 -17.19 -0.94
N SER A 73 45.07 -15.87 -0.80
CA SER A 73 45.93 -14.95 -1.52
C SER A 73 47.34 -14.98 -0.94
N ASN A 74 48.35 -14.88 -1.81
CA ASN A 74 49.74 -14.74 -1.39
C ASN A 74 50.08 -13.28 -1.03
N ASP A 75 49.17 -12.34 -1.28
CA ASP A 75 49.31 -10.94 -0.89
C ASP A 75 48.75 -10.72 0.52
N PRO A 76 49.58 -10.33 1.51
CA PRO A 76 49.13 -10.08 2.88
C PRO A 76 48.09 -8.95 3.01
N GLU A 77 47.99 -8.05 2.03
CA GLU A 77 47.00 -6.97 2.02
C GLU A 77 45.65 -7.39 1.40
N ASP A 78 45.59 -8.57 0.79
CA ASP A 78 44.36 -9.08 0.16
C ASP A 78 43.40 -9.66 1.21
N LYS A 79 42.38 -8.87 1.54
CA LYS A 79 41.29 -9.23 2.47
C LYS A 79 40.00 -9.64 1.76
N PHE A 80 40.05 -9.92 0.45
CA PHE A 80 38.85 -10.18 -0.34
C PHE A 80 38.00 -11.30 0.26
N LYS A 81 38.62 -12.45 0.55
CA LYS A 81 37.92 -13.63 1.10
C LYS A 81 37.27 -13.35 2.46
N GLU A 82 37.96 -12.63 3.34
CA GLU A 82 37.45 -12.26 4.66
C GLU A 82 36.22 -11.34 4.53
N VAL A 83 36.38 -10.22 3.81
CA VAL A 83 35.34 -9.20 3.64
C VAL A 83 34.13 -9.76 2.90
N MET A 84 34.36 -10.50 1.81
CA MET A 84 33.28 -11.05 1.01
C MET A 84 32.53 -12.20 1.68
N SER A 85 33.21 -12.99 2.54
CA SER A 85 32.53 -14.01 3.34
C SER A 85 31.60 -13.37 4.37
N GLU A 86 32.04 -12.29 5.04
CA GLU A 86 31.18 -11.55 5.96
C GLU A 86 29.98 -10.92 5.24
N PHE A 87 30.23 -10.29 4.08
CA PHE A 87 29.17 -9.76 3.23
C PHE A 87 28.17 -10.85 2.81
N TYR A 88 28.65 -12.00 2.31
CA TYR A 88 27.81 -13.11 1.87
C TYR A 88 26.88 -13.60 2.98
N ASN A 89 27.41 -13.76 4.20
CA ASN A 89 26.63 -14.19 5.35
C ASN A 89 25.52 -13.18 5.69
N LYS A 90 25.86 -11.89 5.76
CA LYS A 90 24.88 -10.82 6.03
C LYS A 90 23.82 -10.73 4.91
N ALA A 91 24.25 -10.76 3.66
CA ALA A 91 23.35 -10.65 2.51
C ALA A 91 22.39 -11.84 2.44
N THR A 92 22.87 -13.06 2.75
CA THR A 92 22.03 -14.27 2.81
C THR A 92 21.01 -14.20 3.94
N GLU A 93 21.40 -13.72 5.12
CA GLU A 93 20.47 -13.51 6.23
C GLU A 93 19.36 -12.50 5.87
N GLN A 94 19.74 -11.35 5.28
CA GLN A 94 18.78 -10.32 4.88
C GLN A 94 17.88 -10.78 3.73
N CYS A 95 18.43 -11.53 2.77
CA CYS A 95 17.65 -12.11 1.68
C CYS A 95 16.62 -13.12 2.21
N GLY A 96 17.01 -13.97 3.17
CA GLY A 96 16.08 -14.88 3.84
C GLY A 96 14.93 -14.15 4.55
N LYS A 97 15.23 -13.04 5.24
CA LYS A 97 14.20 -12.18 5.85
C LYS A 97 13.24 -11.60 4.81
N LEU A 98 13.75 -11.17 3.66
CA LEU A 98 12.90 -10.65 2.58
C LEU A 98 11.96 -11.72 1.99
N VAL A 99 12.44 -12.96 1.85
CA VAL A 99 11.60 -14.09 1.42
C VAL A 99 10.47 -14.31 2.43
N GLU A 100 10.79 -14.38 3.73
CA GLU A 100 9.78 -14.55 4.78
C GLU A 100 8.75 -13.39 4.78
N MET A 101 9.21 -12.15 4.64
CA MET A 101 8.34 -10.98 4.55
C MET A 101 7.42 -11.04 3.33
N PHE A 102 7.93 -11.49 2.18
CA PHE A 102 7.15 -11.63 0.95
C PHE A 102 6.08 -12.71 1.06
N ASP A 103 6.41 -13.84 1.69
CA ASP A 103 5.45 -14.91 1.94
C ASP A 103 4.36 -14.46 2.92
N ASN A 104 4.74 -13.76 4.00
CA ASN A 104 3.80 -13.17 4.94
C ASN A 104 2.88 -12.15 4.26
N MET A 105 3.43 -11.24 3.46
CA MET A 105 2.65 -10.28 2.65
C MET A 105 1.64 -11.00 1.75
N THR A 106 2.07 -12.07 1.07
CA THR A 106 1.21 -12.86 0.18
C THR A 106 0.09 -13.56 0.95
N ASN A 107 0.39 -14.13 2.13
CA ASN A 107 -0.61 -14.78 2.96
C ASN A 107 -1.63 -13.78 3.54
N LYS A 108 -1.18 -12.62 4.03
CA LYS A 108 -2.10 -11.56 4.47
C LYS A 108 -3.05 -11.11 3.38
N PHE A 109 -2.60 -11.09 2.13
CA PHE A 109 -3.49 -10.76 1.01
C PHE A 109 -4.52 -11.86 0.73
N LYS A 110 -4.18 -13.14 0.96
CA LYS A 110 -5.16 -14.24 0.92
C LYS A 110 -6.19 -14.11 2.04
N ASP A 111 -5.75 -13.77 3.25
CA ASP A 111 -6.65 -13.54 4.39
C ASP A 111 -7.61 -12.38 4.09
N LEU A 112 -7.13 -11.31 3.43
CA LEU A 112 -8.00 -10.22 2.95
C LEU A 112 -9.02 -10.70 1.92
N ALA A 113 -8.63 -11.58 1.00
CA ALA A 113 -9.52 -12.16 0.00
C ALA A 113 -10.62 -13.01 0.63
N GLU A 114 -10.29 -13.79 1.66
CA GLU A 114 -11.26 -14.54 2.45
C GLU A 114 -12.19 -13.60 3.24
N TYR A 115 -11.62 -12.60 3.90
CA TYR A 115 -12.38 -11.67 4.74
C TYR A 115 -13.38 -10.80 3.95
N TYR A 116 -12.95 -10.28 2.78
CA TYR A 116 -13.80 -9.47 1.90
C TYR A 116 -14.50 -10.27 0.80
N CYS A 117 -14.35 -11.61 0.81
CA CYS A 117 -14.96 -12.54 -0.13
C CYS A 117 -14.71 -12.20 -1.62
N PHE A 118 -13.47 -11.90 -2.00
CA PHE A 118 -13.09 -11.69 -3.41
C PHE A 118 -12.19 -12.79 -3.96
N GLU A 119 -12.23 -13.00 -5.27
CA GLU A 119 -11.48 -14.07 -5.95
C GLU A 119 -10.05 -13.62 -6.29
N LEU A 120 -9.06 -14.33 -5.75
CA LEU A 120 -7.63 -14.07 -6.00
C LEU A 120 -7.21 -14.32 -7.45
N GLU A 121 -7.90 -15.22 -8.16
CA GLU A 121 -7.62 -15.55 -9.56
C GLU A 121 -7.96 -14.39 -10.51
N ASN A 122 -8.94 -13.58 -10.12
CA ASN A 122 -9.45 -12.46 -10.91
C ASN A 122 -9.01 -11.10 -10.37
N THR A 123 -8.31 -11.07 -9.23
CA THR A 123 -7.93 -9.83 -8.55
C THR A 123 -6.44 -9.83 -8.22
N GLU A 124 -5.66 -9.16 -9.06
CA GLU A 124 -4.26 -8.89 -8.76
C GLU A 124 -4.13 -7.94 -7.55
N MET A 125 -3.10 -8.16 -6.74
CA MET A 125 -2.83 -7.35 -5.54
C MET A 125 -2.73 -5.86 -5.86
N ASN A 126 -2.05 -5.51 -6.95
CA ASN A 126 -1.94 -4.12 -7.40
C ASN A 126 -3.31 -3.52 -7.74
N THR A 127 -4.13 -4.24 -8.52
CA THR A 127 -5.48 -3.82 -8.92
C THR A 127 -6.41 -3.61 -7.72
N PHE A 128 -6.32 -4.48 -6.71
CA PHE A 128 -7.05 -4.32 -5.45
C PHE A 128 -6.70 -2.99 -4.76
N PHE A 129 -5.39 -2.74 -4.52
CA PHE A 129 -4.96 -1.52 -3.86
C PHE A 129 -5.18 -0.26 -4.71
N CYS A 130 -5.09 -0.35 -6.04
CA CYS A 130 -5.45 0.73 -6.96
C CYS A 130 -6.94 1.13 -6.83
N SER A 131 -7.82 0.14 -6.74
CA SER A 131 -9.26 0.36 -6.56
C SER A 131 -9.55 1.01 -5.20
N LEU A 132 -8.93 0.51 -4.14
CA LEU A 132 -9.08 1.07 -2.79
C LEU A 132 -8.48 2.48 -2.68
N SER A 133 -7.32 2.72 -3.29
CA SER A 133 -6.69 4.04 -3.37
C SER A 133 -7.59 5.04 -4.09
N SER A 134 -8.18 4.64 -5.22
CA SER A 134 -9.13 5.47 -5.95
C SER A 134 -10.35 5.82 -5.10
N PHE A 135 -10.93 4.83 -4.40
CA PHE A 135 -12.01 5.07 -3.45
C PHE A 135 -11.63 6.07 -2.34
N LEU A 136 -10.43 5.95 -1.77
CA LEU A 136 -9.94 6.89 -0.74
C LEU A 136 -9.80 8.32 -1.27
N GLN A 137 -9.36 8.49 -2.52
CA GLN A 137 -9.28 9.80 -3.15
C GLN A 137 -10.66 10.40 -3.43
N GLU A 138 -11.60 9.57 -3.91
CA GLU A 138 -12.99 9.97 -4.09
C GLU A 138 -13.62 10.37 -2.74
N TYR A 139 -13.39 9.60 -1.67
CA TYR A 139 -13.91 9.88 -0.34
C TYR A 139 -13.37 11.20 0.22
N LYS A 140 -12.05 11.43 0.11
CA LYS A 140 -11.40 12.69 0.52
C LYS A 140 -11.96 13.89 -0.25
N THR A 141 -12.23 13.71 -1.55
CA THR A 141 -12.83 14.75 -2.40
C THR A 141 -14.26 15.06 -1.93
N ALA A 142 -15.10 14.05 -1.76
CA ALA A 142 -16.47 14.19 -1.28
C ALA A 142 -16.53 14.87 0.10
N LYS A 143 -15.65 14.49 1.03
CA LYS A 143 -15.50 15.13 2.35
C LYS A 143 -15.18 16.61 2.24
N LYS A 144 -14.21 16.97 1.40
CA LYS A 144 -13.83 18.38 1.16
C LYS A 144 -14.97 19.19 0.55
N GLU A 145 -15.71 18.60 -0.38
CA GLU A 145 -16.86 19.24 -1.04
C GLU A 145 -18.02 19.44 -0.06
N ASN A 146 -18.32 18.43 0.77
CA ASN A 146 -19.32 18.52 1.85
C ASN A 146 -18.97 19.62 2.87
N ILE A 147 -17.72 19.71 3.32
CA ILE A 147 -17.28 20.77 4.24
C ILE A 147 -17.54 22.15 3.63
N LYS A 148 -17.12 22.37 2.37
CA LYS A 148 -17.34 23.63 1.66
C LYS A 148 -18.84 23.95 1.49
N ARG A 149 -19.66 22.94 1.22
CA ARG A 149 -21.11 23.08 1.07
C ARG A 149 -21.74 23.55 2.38
N LYS A 150 -21.44 22.88 3.50
CA LYS A 150 -21.93 23.24 4.84
C LYS A 150 -21.48 24.64 5.27
N GLU A 151 -20.25 25.02 4.96
CA GLU A 151 -19.75 26.38 5.22
C GLU A 151 -20.53 27.45 4.44
N ARG A 152 -20.88 27.17 3.18
CA ARG A 152 -21.68 28.07 2.35
C ARG A 152 -23.11 28.19 2.87
N GLU A 153 -23.77 27.06 3.10
CA GLU A 153 -25.14 27.01 3.66
C GLU A 153 -25.22 27.77 4.99
N LYS A 154 -24.24 27.59 5.88
CA LYS A 154 -24.18 28.32 7.16
C LYS A 154 -24.05 29.83 6.97
N LYS A 155 -23.22 30.29 6.03
CA LYS A 155 -23.08 31.72 5.72
C LYS A 155 -24.36 32.32 5.14
N GLU A 156 -25.03 31.59 4.25
CA GLU A 156 -26.29 32.03 3.63
C GLU A 156 -27.42 32.13 4.67
N THR A 157 -27.56 31.14 5.56
CA THR A 157 -28.53 31.18 6.65
C THR A 157 -28.27 32.36 7.60
N GLN A 158 -27.02 32.58 7.99
CA GLN A 158 -26.65 33.72 8.84
C GLN A 158 -26.89 35.08 8.17
N ALA A 159 -26.72 35.18 6.85
CA ALA A 159 -27.02 36.40 6.11
C ALA A 159 -28.53 36.68 6.06
N LYS A 160 -29.35 35.64 5.86
CA LYS A 160 -30.82 35.73 5.88
C LYS A 160 -31.37 36.10 7.27
N GLU A 161 -30.77 35.62 8.35
CA GLU A 161 -31.17 35.96 9.73
C GLU A 161 -30.81 37.40 10.13
N ARG A 162 -29.90 38.06 9.40
CA ARG A 162 -29.46 39.45 9.66
C ARG A 162 -30.16 40.48 8.78
N ALA A 163 -30.97 40.03 7.81
CA ALA A 163 -31.74 40.87 6.89
C ALA A 163 -33.17 41.05 7.39
#